data_AF-A0A7K1G0C4-F1
#
_entry.id   AF-A0A7K1G0C4-F1
#
_cell.length_a   1.000
_cell.length_b   1.000
_cell.length_c   1.000
_cell.angle_alpha   90.00
_cell.angle_beta   90.00
_cell.angle_gamma   90.00
#
_symmetry.space_group_name_H-M   'P 1'
#
loop_
_entity.id
_entity.type
_entity.pdbx_description
1 polymer ?
#
loop_
_entity_poly.entity_id
_entity_poly.type
_entity_poly.pdbx_seq_one_letter_code
_entity_poly.pdbx_strand_id
1 'polypeptide(L)'
;MRNSKEINIILLLWGLVFVVISVFFTEYVRYFYYLSILIFIPIMILNMIKQRKEDKLNGTTIFKASIYRMLIMAAVLLAFFFITKQNHI
;
A
#
# COMPACT_ATOMS: atom_id res chain seq x y z
N MET A 1 -17.10 -7.48 8.53
CA MET A 1 -16.49 -7.62 7.19
C MET A 1 -16.66 -6.29 6.46
N ARG A 2 -15.58 -5.51 6.28
CA ARG A 2 -15.61 -4.32 5.41
C ARG A 2 -15.63 -4.84 3.98
N ASN A 3 -16.67 -4.50 3.21
CA ASN A 3 -16.87 -5.01 1.85
C ASN A 3 -15.63 -4.71 1.01
N SER A 4 -14.91 -5.75 0.59
CA SER A 4 -13.75 -5.66 -0.30
C SER A 4 -14.04 -4.83 -1.56
N LYS A 5 -15.31 -4.79 -2.00
CA LYS A 5 -15.81 -3.98 -3.12
C LYS A 5 -15.66 -2.48 -2.91
N GLU A 6 -15.94 -1.97 -1.71
CA GLU A 6 -15.86 -0.52 -1.42
C GLU A 6 -14.42 -0.03 -1.39
N ILE A 7 -13.50 -0.83 -0.83
CA ILE A 7 -12.07 -0.52 -0.83
C ILE A 7 -11.53 -0.50 -2.26
N ASN A 8 -12.00 -1.41 -3.12
CA ASN A 8 -11.63 -1.43 -4.54
C ASN A 8 -12.09 -0.16 -5.27
N ILE A 9 -13.31 0.31 -5.00
CA ILE A 9 -13.83 1.55 -5.60
C ILE A 9 -13.02 2.76 -5.13
N ILE A 10 -12.71 2.85 -3.84
CA ILE A 10 -11.90 3.94 -3.29
C ILE A 10 -10.51 3.96 -3.93
N LEU A 11 -9.85 2.82 -4.04
CA LEU A 11 -8.53 2.71 -4.69
C LEU A 11 -8.59 3.08 -6.18
N LEU A 12 -9.64 2.64 -6.89
CA LEU A 12 -9.85 2.97 -8.29
C LEU A 12 -10.04 4.48 -8.50
N LEU A 13 -10.89 5.11 -7.69
CA LEU A 13 -11.09 6.56 -7.73
C LEU A 13 -9.81 7.31 -7.39
N TRP A 14 -9.05 6.85 -6.39
CA TRP A 14 -7.77 7.44 -6.02
C TRP A 14 -6.75 7.37 -7.17
N GLY A 15 -6.73 6.24 -7.89
CA GLY A 15 -5.91 6.04 -9.09
C GLY A 15 -6.34 6.95 -10.25
N LEU A 16 -7.64 7.16 -10.46
CA LEU A 16 -8.13 8.08 -11.48
C LEU A 16 -7.75 9.53 -11.18
N VAL A 17 -7.84 9.95 -9.91
CA VAL A 17 -7.37 11.27 -9.47
C VAL A 17 -5.87 11.42 -9.75
N PHE A 18 -5.08 10.38 -9.48
CA PHE A 18 -3.66 10.38 -9.81
C PHE A 18 -3.41 10.57 -11.31
N VAL A 19 -4.14 9.88 -12.18
CA VAL A 19 -4.01 10.03 -13.64
C VAL A 19 -4.31 11.46 -14.06
N VAL A 20 -5.41 12.05 -13.58
CA VAL A 20 -5.78 13.43 -13.89
C VAL A 20 -4.69 14.41 -13.43
N ILE A 21 -4.18 14.25 -12.21
CA ILE A 21 -3.10 15.10 -11.70
C ILE A 21 -1.82 14.92 -12.51
N SER A 22 -1.49 13.69 -12.93
CA SER A 22 -0.28 13.43 -13.72
C SER A 22 -0.29 14.11 -15.08
N VAL A 23 -1.46 14.17 -15.73
CA VAL A 23 -1.61 14.74 -17.09
C VAL A 23 -1.80 16.25 -17.05
N PHE A 24 -2.66 16.75 -16.15
CA PHE A 24 -3.07 18.16 -16.16
C PHE A 24 -2.33 19.03 -15.14
N PHE A 25 -1.74 18.42 -14.11
CA PHE A 25 -1.18 19.11 -12.94
C PHE A 25 0.14 18.47 -12.52
N THR A 26 1.06 18.27 -13.48
CA THR A 26 2.29 17.47 -13.27
C THR A 26 3.15 17.96 -12.11
N GLU A 27 3.18 19.27 -11.87
CA GLU A 27 3.88 19.89 -10.73
C GLU A 27 3.31 19.50 -9.35
N TYR A 28 2.04 19.08 -9.31
CA TYR A 28 1.35 18.64 -8.10
C TYR A 28 1.45 17.14 -7.83
N VAL A 29 1.97 16.36 -8.78
CA VAL A 29 2.13 14.91 -8.65
C VAL A 29 2.89 14.53 -7.38
N ARG A 30 3.99 15.25 -7.08
CA ARG A 30 4.80 14.99 -5.89
C ARG A 30 4.02 15.21 -4.60
N TYR A 31 3.25 16.30 -4.52
CA TYR A 31 2.43 16.61 -3.35
C TYR A 31 1.28 15.61 -3.18
N PHE A 32 0.68 15.16 -4.29
CA PHE A 32 -0.34 14.12 -4.26
C PHE A 32 0.20 12.80 -3.70
N TYR A 33 1.44 12.42 -4.05
CA TYR A 33 2.09 11.25 -3.45
C TYR A 33 2.32 11.41 -1.95
N TYR A 34 2.81 12.57 -1.50
CA TYR A 34 3.02 12.82 -0.07
C TYR A 34 1.71 12.77 0.71
N LEU A 35 0.64 13.35 0.16
CA LEU A 35 -0.70 13.29 0.75
C LEU A 35 -1.24 11.85 0.78
N SER A 36 -1.02 11.07 -0.27
CA SER A 36 -1.40 9.67 -0.30
C SER A 36 -0.69 8.87 0.79
N ILE A 37 0.63 9.05 0.96
CA ILE A 37 1.39 8.41 2.04
C ILE A 37 0.81 8.79 3.40
N LEU A 38 0.53 10.07 3.62
CA LEU A 38 -0.04 10.58 4.87
C LEU A 38 -1.40 9.94 5.21
N ILE A 39 -2.23 9.64 4.21
CA ILE A 39 -3.56 9.06 4.40
C ILE A 39 -3.50 7.53 4.52
N PHE A 40 -2.74 6.86 3.65
CA PHE A 40 -2.71 5.39 3.60
C PHE A 40 -1.97 4.78 4.79
N ILE A 41 -0.89 5.41 5.29
CA ILE A 41 -0.11 4.85 6.41
C ILE A 41 -0.96 4.69 7.68
N PRO A 42 -1.67 5.73 8.19
CA PRO A 42 -2.51 5.60 9.38
C PRO A 42 -3.61 4.56 9.22
N ILE A 43 -4.28 4.54 8.06
CA ILE A 43 -5.34 3.56 7.76
C ILE A 43 -4.78 2.13 7.82
N MET A 44 -3.61 1.92 7.22
CA MET A 44 -2.93 0.63 7.23
C MET A 44 -2.55 0.21 8.66
N ILE A 45 -1.99 1.12 9.47
CA ILE A 45 -1.65 0.85 10.87
C ILE A 45 -2.88 0.43 11.68
N LEU A 46 -4.00 1.15 11.55
CA LEU A 46 -5.24 0.82 12.25
C LEU A 46 -5.76 -0.58 11.84
N ASN A 47 -5.73 -0.90 10.54
CA ASN A 47 -6.10 -2.22 10.05
C ASN A 47 -5.17 -3.32 10.59
N MET A 48 -3.87 -3.07 10.67
CA MET A 48 -2.89 -4.00 11.24
C MET A 48 -3.12 -4.25 12.73
N ILE A 49 -3.40 -3.20 13.50
CA ILE A 49 -3.74 -3.31 14.92
C ILE A 49 -5.01 -4.17 15.10
N LYS A 50 -6.02 -3.95 14.24
CA LYS A 50 -7.26 -4.74 14.27
C LYS A 50 -7.02 -6.21 13.94
N GLN A 51 -6.30 -6.52 12.86
CA GLN A 51 -5.97 -7.89 12.48
C GLN A 51 -5.17 -8.62 13.57
N ARG A 52 -4.22 -7.94 14.22
CA ARG A 52 -3.45 -8.53 15.33
C ARG A 52 -4.33 -8.89 16.52
N LYS A 53 -5.37 -8.09 16.82
CA LYS A 53 -6.32 -8.39 17.89
C LYS A 53 -7.21 -9.58 17.52
N GLU A 54 -7.71 -9.63 16.29
CA GLU A 54 -8.52 -10.75 15.78
C GLU A 54 -7.75 -12.07 15.79
N ASP A 55 -6.47 -12.05 15.39
CA ASP A 55 -5.61 -13.25 15.44
C ASP A 55 -5.40 -13.79 16.86
N LYS A 56 -5.23 -12.90 17.85
CA LYS A 56 -5.11 -13.31 19.25
C LYS A 56 -6.38 -13.96 19.79
N LEU A 57 -7.54 -13.47 19.36
CA LEU A 57 -8.84 -13.99 19.80
C LEU A 57 -9.18 -15.32 19.14
N ASN A 58 -8.82 -15.49 17.86
CA ASN A 58 -9.15 -16.68 17.08
C ASN A 58 -8.05 -17.75 17.09
N GLY A 59 -6.91 -17.49 17.74
CA GLY A 59 -5.77 -18.42 17.76
C GLY A 59 -5.08 -18.59 16.38
N THR A 60 -5.31 -17.67 15.45
CA THR A 60 -4.80 -17.73 14.07
C THR A 60 -3.46 -17.00 13.92
N THR A 61 -2.72 -17.32 12.86
CA THR A 61 -1.42 -16.70 12.53
C THR A 61 -1.44 -15.91 11.21
N ILE A 62 -2.62 -15.47 10.78
CA ILE A 62 -2.84 -14.82 9.47
C ILE A 62 -2.10 -13.49 9.38
N PHE A 63 -2.08 -12.70 10.46
CA PHE A 63 -1.36 -11.45 10.58
C PHE A 63 0.14 -11.64 10.42
N LYS A 64 0.72 -12.64 11.10
CA LYS A 64 2.15 -12.97 10.95
C LYS A 64 2.47 -13.36 9.51
N ALA A 65 1.66 -14.25 8.91
CA ALA A 65 1.83 -14.65 7.52
C ALA A 65 1.72 -13.47 6.54
N SER A 66 0.80 -12.54 6.79
CA SER A 66 0.62 -11.31 6.00
C SER A 66 1.86 -10.40 6.08
N ILE A 67 2.41 -10.19 7.27
CA ILE A 67 3.66 -9.43 7.47
C ILE A 67 4.83 -10.09 6.72
N TYR A 68 4.98 -11.42 6.83
CA TYR A 68 6.04 -12.12 6.11
C TYR A 68 5.92 -11.95 4.59
N ARG A 69 4.70 -12.06 4.03
CA ARG A 69 4.46 -11.81 2.60
C ARG A 69 4.83 -10.38 2.19
N MET A 70 4.47 -9.38 3.00
CA MET A 70 4.84 -7.98 2.76
C MET A 70 6.37 -7.78 2.79
N LEU A 71 7.06 -8.34 3.78
CA LEU A 71 8.52 -8.24 3.90
C LEU A 71 9.24 -8.93 2.74
N ILE A 72 8.77 -10.10 2.32
CA ILE A 72 9.32 -10.80 1.15
C ILE A 72 9.13 -9.93 -0.10
N MET A 73 7.94 -9.36 -0.30
CA MET A 73 7.69 -8.50 -1.46
C MET A 73 8.58 -7.25 -1.43
N ALA A 74 8.77 -6.64 -0.27
CA ALA A 74 9.68 -5.50 -0.10
C ALA A 74 11.14 -5.87 -0.42
N ALA A 75 11.62 -7.04 0.02
CA ALA A 75 12.95 -7.53 -0.29
C ALA A 75 13.12 -7.79 -1.79
N VAL A 76 12.12 -8.38 -2.45
CA VAL A 76 12.10 -8.60 -3.90
C VAL A 76 12.17 -7.26 -4.65
N LEU A 77 11.37 -6.26 -4.23
CA LEU A 77 11.40 -4.92 -4.83
C LEU A 77 12.76 -4.24 -4.65
N LEU A 78 13.40 -4.37 -3.49
CA LEU A 78 14.75 -3.86 -3.27
C LEU A 78 15.77 -4.56 -4.17
N ALA A 79 15.70 -5.89 -4.28
CA ALA A 79 16.58 -6.64 -5.17
C ALA A 79 16.43 -6.18 -6.63
N PHE A 80 15.19 -6.05 -7.12
CA PHE A 80 14.93 -5.50 -8.45
C PHE A 80 15.44 -4.07 -8.59
N PHE A 81 15.24 -3.21 -7.60
CA PHE A 81 15.75 -1.84 -7.63
C PHE A 81 17.28 -1.80 -7.80
N PHE A 82 18.02 -2.66 -7.07
CA PHE A 82 19.47 -2.76 -7.23
C PHE A 82 19.88 -3.29 -8.61
N ILE A 83 19.17 -4.31 -9.13
CA ILE A 83 19.42 -4.87 -10.47
C ILE A 83 19.17 -3.81 -11.55
N THR A 84 18.03 -3.13 -11.51
CA THR A 84 17.68 -2.07 -12.47
C THR A 84 18.67 -0.90 -12.40
N LYS A 85 19.05 -0.47 -11.19
CA LYS A 85 20.04 0.60 -11.00
C LYS A 85 21.40 0.23 -11.59
N GLN A 86 21.86 -1.02 -11.40
CA GLN A 86 23.12 -1.51 -11.94
C GLN A 86 23.09 -1.63 -13.47
N ASN A 87 21.97 -2.07 -14.04
CA ASN A 87 21.83 -2.25 -15.48
C ASN A 87 21.52 -0.97 -16.26
N HIS A 88 21.37 0.19 -15.60
CA HIS A 88 21.02 1.48 -16.23
C HIS A 88 19.84 1.38 -17.22
N ILE A 89 18.87 0.50 -16.91
CA ILE A 89 17.58 0.47 -17.59
C ILE A 89 16.67 1.50 -16.92
#